data_AF-A0A451AAJ1-F1
#
_entry.id   AF-A0A451AAJ1-F1
#
_cell.length_a   1.000
_cell.length_b   1.000
_cell.length_c   1.000
_cell.angle_alpha   90.00
_cell.angle_beta   90.00
_cell.angle_gamma   90.00
#
_symmetry.space_group_name_H-M   'P 1'
#
loop_
_entity.id
_entity.type
_entity.pdbx_description
1 polymer ?
#
loop_
_entity_poly.entity_id
_entity_poly.type
_entity_poly.pdbx_seq_one_letter_code
_entity_poly.pdbx_strand_id
1 'polypeptide(L)'
;MDIAPFLFCTRDGQGYVNEEKKTANGWASMRKRFMDRVLAETKVENRFTEHDPRGKRASDADSLEHARALLTHADSRTTQRVYRRKPERVRPGKGIG
;
A
#
# COMPACT_ATOMS: atom_id res chain seq x y z
N MET A 1 4.33 7.69 -28.81
CA MET A 1 3.03 8.37 -28.68
C MET A 1 2.94 8.80 -27.22
N ASP A 2 3.22 10.07 -26.93
CA ASP A 2 3.02 10.61 -25.59
C ASP A 2 1.52 10.82 -25.41
N ILE A 3 0.88 9.84 -24.78
CA ILE A 3 -0.59 9.73 -24.68
C ILE A 3 -1.14 10.80 -23.71
N ALA A 4 -0.31 11.25 -22.77
CA ALA A 4 -0.60 12.32 -21.81
C ALA A 4 0.71 12.75 -21.09
N PRO A 5 0.77 13.97 -20.50
CA PRO A 5 1.90 14.40 -19.67
C PRO A 5 1.96 13.72 -18.30
N PHE A 6 1.03 12.80 -17.99
CA PHE A 6 0.90 12.15 -16.68
C PHE A 6 1.29 10.67 -16.75
N LEU A 7 2.04 10.20 -15.74
CA LEU A 7 2.34 8.76 -15.58
C LEU A 7 1.08 7.92 -15.40
N PHE A 8 0.09 8.46 -14.67
CA PHE A 8 -1.23 7.87 -14.51
C PHE A 8 -2.29 8.86 -15.00
N CYS A 9 -3.00 8.49 -16.07
CA CYS A 9 -4.05 9.30 -16.66
C CYS A 9 -5.35 8.53 -16.81
N THR A 10 -6.46 9.25 -16.93
CA THR A 10 -7.73 8.69 -17.36
C THR A 10 -7.62 8.23 -18.82
N ARG A 11 -8.66 7.53 -19.29
CA ARG A 11 -8.76 7.10 -20.70
C ARG A 11 -8.72 8.27 -21.69
N ASP A 12 -9.07 9.48 -21.24
CA ASP A 12 -9.07 10.70 -22.05
C ASP A 12 -7.75 11.49 -21.93
N GLY A 13 -6.73 10.92 -21.28
CA GLY A 13 -5.40 11.54 -21.13
C GLY A 13 -5.31 12.58 -20.01
N GLN A 14 -6.36 12.77 -19.22
CA GLN A 14 -6.38 13.74 -18.11
C GLN A 14 -5.74 13.15 -16.84
N GLY A 15 -5.12 13.99 -16.02
CA GLY A 15 -4.61 13.58 -14.70
C GLY A 15 -5.74 13.19 -13.73
N TYR A 16 -5.45 12.30 -12.77
CA TYR A 16 -6.43 11.92 -11.74
C TYR A 16 -6.64 12.98 -10.65
N VAL A 17 -5.74 13.95 -10.55
CA VAL A 17 -5.81 15.05 -9.58
C VAL A 17 -6.55 16.22 -10.21
N ASN A 18 -7.60 16.68 -9.53
CA ASN A 18 -8.21 17.96 -9.79
C ASN A 18 -7.47 19.02 -8.96
N GLU A 19 -6.63 19.82 -9.62
CA GLU A 19 -5.76 20.81 -8.96
C GLU A 19 -6.54 21.93 -8.26
N GLU A 20 -7.66 22.38 -8.83
CA GLU A 20 -8.51 23.44 -8.26
C GLU A 20 -9.13 23.00 -6.93
N LYS A 21 -9.69 21.80 -6.90
CA LYS A 21 -10.37 21.24 -5.72
C LYS A 21 -9.41 20.48 -4.81
N LYS A 22 -8.17 20.25 -5.24
CA LYS A 22 -7.17 19.39 -4.58
C LYS A 22 -7.72 18.01 -4.21
N THR A 23 -8.46 17.39 -5.14
CA THR A 23 -9.10 16.08 -4.93
C THR A 23 -8.69 15.06 -5.99
N ALA A 24 -8.75 13.77 -5.66
CA ALA A 24 -8.45 12.66 -6.57
C ALA A 24 -9.63 11.67 -6.69
N ASN A 25 -10.85 12.19 -6.85
CA ASN A 25 -12.09 11.39 -6.78
C ASN A 25 -12.18 10.28 -7.84
N GLY A 26 -11.57 10.49 -9.02
CA GLY A 26 -11.53 9.48 -10.08
C GLY A 26 -10.75 8.23 -9.67
N TRP A 27 -9.68 8.40 -8.89
CA TRP A 27 -8.88 7.29 -8.38
C TRP A 27 -9.67 6.45 -7.37
N ALA A 28 -10.34 7.10 -6.41
CA ALA A 28 -11.17 6.42 -5.42
C ALA A 28 -12.30 5.59 -6.08
N SER A 29 -12.91 6.14 -7.12
CA SER A 29 -13.97 5.45 -7.89
C SER A 29 -13.43 4.22 -8.61
N MET A 30 -12.27 4.32 -9.26
CA MET A 30 -11.60 3.19 -9.90
C MET A 30 -11.26 2.10 -8.88
N ARG A 31 -10.67 2.50 -7.74
CA ARG A 31 -10.29 1.60 -6.66
C ARG A 31 -11.49 0.82 -6.11
N LYS A 32 -12.63 1.49 -5.90
CA LYS A 32 -13.86 0.84 -5.46
C LYS A 32 -14.28 -0.27 -6.42
N ARG A 33 -14.38 0.03 -7.73
CA ARG A 33 -14.79 -0.94 -8.75
C ARG A 33 -13.81 -2.11 -8.85
N PHE A 34 -12.51 -1.83 -8.74
CA PHE A 34 -11.49 -2.87 -8.68
C PHE A 34 -11.70 -3.80 -7.48
N MET A 35 -11.91 -3.25 -6.28
CA MET A 35 -12.14 -4.06 -5.08
C MET A 35 -13.45 -4.85 -5.14
N ASP A 36 -14.51 -4.27 -5.73
CA ASP A 36 -15.79 -4.97 -5.95
C ASP A 36 -15.57 -6.22 -6.84
N ARG A 37 -14.74 -6.12 -7.89
CA ARG A 37 -14.36 -7.26 -8.74
C ARG A 37 -13.46 -8.26 -8.03
N VAL A 38 -12.46 -7.80 -7.27
CA VAL A 38 -11.57 -8.68 -6.50
C VAL A 38 -12.36 -9.60 -5.58
N LEU A 39 -13.36 -9.06 -4.87
CA LEU A 39 -14.22 -9.87 -3.99
C LEU A 39 -15.11 -10.86 -4.75
N ALA A 40 -15.60 -10.48 -5.93
CA ALA A 40 -16.50 -11.31 -6.72
C ALA A 40 -15.78 -12.42 -7.51
N GLU A 41 -14.56 -12.14 -7.98
CA GLU A 41 -13.87 -12.96 -8.98
C GLU A 41 -12.69 -13.76 -8.39
N THR A 42 -12.31 -13.53 -7.12
CA THR A 42 -11.14 -14.16 -6.50
C THR A 42 -11.46 -14.78 -5.14
N LYS A 43 -10.46 -15.42 -4.51
CA LYS A 43 -10.57 -15.99 -3.16
C LYS A 43 -10.41 -14.95 -2.04
N VAL A 44 -10.32 -13.67 -2.37
CA VAL A 44 -10.20 -12.61 -1.37
C VAL A 44 -11.56 -12.39 -0.71
N GLU A 45 -11.65 -12.67 0.58
CA GLU A 45 -12.90 -12.54 1.35
C GLU A 45 -13.06 -11.14 1.98
N ASN A 46 -11.94 -10.48 2.29
CA ASN A 46 -11.91 -9.21 3.00
C ASN A 46 -11.37 -8.09 2.13
N ARG A 47 -11.99 -6.90 2.22
CA ARG A 47 -11.49 -5.71 1.53
C ARG A 47 -10.16 -5.27 2.10
N PHE A 48 -9.30 -4.75 1.21
CA PHE A 48 -8.12 -4.00 1.59
C PHE A 48 -8.11 -2.62 0.94
N THR A 49 -7.60 -1.67 1.68
CA THR A 49 -7.43 -0.25 1.37
C THR A 49 -6.11 0.01 0.64
N GLU A 50 -5.93 1.24 0.19
CA GLU A 50 -4.71 1.65 -0.51
C GLU A 50 -3.47 1.64 0.39
N HIS A 51 -3.68 1.69 1.70
CA HIS A 51 -2.62 1.71 2.69
C HIS A 51 -2.10 0.30 3.00
N ASP A 52 -2.89 -0.74 2.72
CA ASP A 52 -2.51 -2.12 3.04
C ASP A 52 -1.34 -2.64 2.23
N PRO A 53 -1.20 -2.36 0.91
CA PRO A 53 0.01 -2.65 0.17
C PRO A 53 1.28 -2.03 0.79
N ARG A 54 1.19 -0.80 1.32
CA ARG A 54 2.33 -0.17 2.05
C ARG A 54 2.68 -0.96 3.31
N GLY A 55 1.67 -1.39 4.08
CA GLY A 55 1.86 -2.24 5.25
C GLY A 55 2.46 -3.60 4.89
N LYS A 56 1.99 -4.24 3.82
CA LYS A 56 2.55 -5.50 3.31
C LYS A 56 4.02 -5.34 2.95
N ARG A 57 4.36 -4.32 2.15
CA ARG A 57 5.74 -4.08 1.71
C ARG A 57 6.68 -3.83 2.88
N ALA A 58 6.27 -3.03 3.86
CA ALA A 58 7.07 -2.80 5.06
C ALA A 58 7.21 -4.04 5.96
N SER A 59 6.19 -4.89 6.00
CA SER A 59 6.22 -6.15 6.75
C SER A 59 7.10 -7.22 6.10
N ASP A 60 7.29 -7.14 4.78
CA ASP A 60 8.15 -8.04 4.02
C ASP A 60 9.61 -7.58 3.95
N ALA A 61 9.91 -6.35 4.36
CA ALA A 61 11.28 -5.83 4.36
C ALA A 61 12.13 -6.52 5.44
N ASP A 62 13.41 -6.73 5.13
CA ASP A 62 14.33 -7.48 5.98
C ASP A 62 14.60 -6.84 7.34
N SER A 63 14.53 -5.50 7.42
CA SER A 63 14.81 -4.75 8.63
C SER A 63 13.86 -3.55 8.81
N LEU A 64 13.76 -3.07 10.05
CA LEU A 64 12.95 -1.88 10.36
C LEU A 64 13.47 -0.64 9.62
N GLU A 65 14.79 -0.48 9.51
CA GLU A 65 15.38 0.65 8.78
C GLU A 65 15.11 0.56 7.28
N HIS A 66 15.20 -0.64 6.68
CA HIS A 66 14.83 -0.82 5.28
C HIS A 66 13.34 -0.48 5.04
N ALA A 67 12.45 -0.95 5.92
CA ALA A 67 11.03 -0.61 5.87
C ALA A 67 10.79 0.90 5.99
N ARG A 68 11.47 1.58 6.93
CA ARG A 68 11.35 3.03 7.14
C ARG A 68 11.81 3.81 5.91
N ALA A 69 12.93 3.41 5.30
CA ALA A 69 13.45 4.03 4.09
C ALA A 69 12.49 3.87 2.90
N LEU A 70 11.97 2.66 2.66
CA LEU A 70 11.00 2.39 1.59
C LEU A 70 9.71 3.22 1.72
N LEU A 71 9.26 3.47 2.95
CA LEU A 71 8.07 4.27 3.21
C LEU A 71 8.34 5.76 3.37
N THR A 72 9.61 6.15 3.36
CA THR A 72 10.08 7.53 3.54
C THR A 72 9.59 8.13 4.86
N HIS A 73 9.54 7.33 5.93
CA HIS A 73 9.18 7.85 7.24
C HIS A 73 10.38 8.51 7.92
N ALA A 74 10.13 9.68 8.52
CA ALA A 74 11.13 10.36 9.34
C ALA A 74 11.48 9.56 10.61
N ASP A 75 10.50 8.86 11.19
CA ASP A 75 10.65 8.10 12.43
C ASP A 75 10.33 6.60 12.20
N SER A 76 11.24 5.73 12.63
CA SER A 76 11.09 4.27 12.58
C SER A 76 9.93 3.77 13.46
N ARG A 77 9.58 4.49 14.53
CA ARG A 77 8.47 4.14 15.44
C ARG A 77 7.13 4.07 14.72
N THR A 78 6.88 4.97 13.76
CA THR A 78 5.66 4.95 12.94
C THR A 78 5.63 3.72 12.04
N THR A 79 6.75 3.38 11.42
CA THR A 79 6.88 2.16 10.61
C THR A 79 6.63 0.91 11.47
N GLN A 80 7.26 0.82 12.64
CA GLN A 80 7.13 -0.33 13.52
C GLN A 80 5.70 -0.52 14.02
N ARG A 81 5.05 0.57 14.44
CA ARG A 81 3.71 0.52 15.04
C ARG A 81 2.59 0.30 14.03
N VAL A 82 2.68 0.89 12.84
CA VAL A 82 1.53 0.96 11.90
C VAL A 82 1.71 0.07 10.67
N TYR A 83 2.95 -0.13 10.22
CA TYR A 83 3.24 -0.74 8.91
C TYR A 83 3.91 -2.12 9.02
N ARG A 84 4.63 -2.41 10.10
CA ARG A 84 5.19 -3.74 10.44
C ARG A 84 4.12 -4.61 11.11
N ARG A 85 3.14 -5.07 10.33
CA ARG A 85 1.95 -5.80 10.82
C ARG A 85 2.16 -7.30 10.96
N LYS A 86 3.18 -7.86 10.28
CA LYS A 86 3.52 -9.28 10.37
C LYS A 86 4.11 -9.60 11.76
N PRO A 87 3.65 -10.66 12.44
CA PRO A 87 4.21 -11.05 13.72
C PRO A 87 5.68 -11.44 13.59
N GLU A 88 6.46 -11.11 14.61
CA GLU A 88 7.86 -11.51 14.70
C GLU A 88 7.96 -13.01 14.97
N ARG A 89 8.71 -13.71 14.12
CA ARG A 89 9.02 -15.12 14.33
C ARG A 89 10.29 -15.22 15.17
N VAL A 90 10.13 -15.60 16.43
CA VAL A 90 11.25 -15.87 17.33
C VAL A 90 11.62 -17.35 17.29
N ARG A 91 12.91 -17.66 17.43
CA ARG A 91 13.36 -19.04 17.69
C ARG A 91 13.33 -19.25 19.20
N PRO A 92 12.67 -20.32 19.71
CA PRO A 92 12.75 -20.66 21.12
C PRO A 92 14.22 -20.82 21.54
N GLY A 93 14.54 -20.38 22.76
CA GLY A 93 15.88 -20.59 23.33
C GLY A 93 16.24 -22.07 23.36
N LYS A 94 17.54 -22.38 23.22
CA LYS A 94 18.04 -23.75 23.37
C LYS A 94 17.64 -24.22 24.78
N GLY A 95 16.83 -25.28 24.88
CA GLY A 95 16.41 -25.81 26.17
C GLY A 95 17.63 -26.08 27.04
N ILE A 96 17.53 -25.73 28.33
CA ILE A 96 18.55 -26.07 29.31
C ILE A 96 18.43 -27.58 29.53
N GLY A 97 19.34 -28.34 28.89
CA GLY A 97 19.56 -29.75 29.14
C GLY A 97 20.87 -29.95 29.87
#